data_AF-A0AAN6Q0C9-F1
#
_entry.id   AF-A0AAN6Q0C9-F1
#
_cell.length_a   1.000
_cell.length_b   1.000
_cell.length_c   1.000
_cell.angle_alpha   90.00
_cell.angle_beta   90.00
_cell.angle_gamma   90.00
#
_symmetry.space_group_name_H-M   'P 1'
#
loop_
_entity.id
_entity.type
_entity.pdbx_description
1 polymer ?
#
loop_
_entity_poly.entity_id
_entity_poly.type
_entity_poly.pdbx_seq_one_letter_code
_entity_poly.pdbx_strand_id
1 'polypeptide(L)'
;MSTFLNLPPPPLPPPLAALQASARRQDPGSGSSANLRPLRTRRTPAQAHQPSPLLISDDVPCPPNETLLQGFEWYLPADGAHWRRLADLLPSLSLLGVTKMWIPPACKAAEPGGNGYDVYDLWDLGEFERGGEQEGGGTKWGCREELGWGRRV
;
A
#
# COMPACT_ATOMS: atom_id res chain seq x y z
N MET A 1 20.37 33.32 -21.11
CA MET A 1 18.99 32.92 -21.45
C MET A 1 19.04 31.44 -21.77
N SER A 2 18.48 30.57 -20.92
CA SER A 2 18.53 29.12 -21.14
C SER A 2 17.10 28.60 -21.32
N THR A 3 16.82 28.06 -22.50
CA THR A 3 15.53 27.55 -22.92
C THR A 3 15.50 26.05 -22.63
N PHE A 4 14.67 25.60 -21.70
CA PHE A 4 14.47 24.17 -21.47
C PHE A 4 13.42 23.63 -22.44
N LEU A 5 13.81 22.65 -23.26
CA LEU A 5 12.90 21.85 -24.08
C LEU A 5 12.27 20.77 -23.19
N ASN A 6 10.96 20.84 -22.96
CA ASN A 6 10.21 19.72 -22.40
C ASN A 6 10.18 18.58 -23.43
N LEU A 7 10.81 17.46 -23.09
CA LEU A 7 10.66 16.22 -23.84
C LEU A 7 9.41 15.47 -23.34
N PRO A 8 8.63 14.86 -24.25
CA PRO A 8 7.49 14.04 -23.84
C PRO A 8 7.98 12.83 -23.03
N PRO A 9 7.20 12.38 -22.03
CA PRO A 9 7.58 11.23 -21.21
C PRO A 9 7.71 9.97 -22.08
N PRO A 10 8.67 9.08 -21.75
CA PRO A 10 8.86 7.84 -22.49
C PRO A 10 7.62 6.94 -22.42
N PRO A 11 7.37 6.12 -23.45
CA PRO A 11 6.23 5.20 -23.46
C PRO A 11 6.34 4.19 -22.31
N LEU A 12 5.24 3.98 -21.60
CA LEU A 12 5.16 3.04 -20.49
C LEU A 12 5.34 1.59 -20.99
N PRO A 13 5.92 0.70 -20.17
CA PRO A 13 6.10 -0.70 -20.53
C PRO A 13 4.73 -1.40 -20.74
N PRO A 14 4.68 -2.46 -21.58
CA PRO A 14 3.44 -3.11 -22.01
C PRO A 14 2.44 -3.49 -20.89
N PRO A 15 2.85 -4.04 -19.73
CA PRO A 15 1.89 -4.41 -18.68
C PRO A 15 1.20 -3.19 -18.06
N LEU A 16 1.90 -2.05 -17.96
CA LEU A 16 1.32 -0.80 -17.44
C LEU A 16 0.40 -0.12 -18.47
N ALA A 17 0.73 -0.22 -19.75
CA ALA A 17 -0.13 0.28 -20.83
C ALA A 17 -1.47 -0.46 -20.89
N ALA A 18 -1.47 -1.78 -20.67
CA ALA A 18 -2.70 -2.58 -20.62
C ALA A 18 -3.59 -2.19 -19.43
N LEU A 19 -2.99 -1.90 -18.27
CA LEU A 19 -3.72 -1.47 -17.07
C LEU A 19 -4.34 -0.09 -17.25
N GLN A 20 -3.62 0.84 -17.87
CA GLN A 20 -4.10 2.18 -18.20
C GLN A 20 -5.21 2.15 -19.26
N ALA A 21 -5.11 1.26 -20.26
CA ALA A 21 -6.17 1.02 -21.24
C ALA A 21 -7.42 0.39 -20.62
N SER A 22 -7.25 -0.46 -19.60
CA SER A 22 -8.36 -1.11 -18.89
C SER A 22 -9.09 -0.14 -17.95
N ALA A 23 -8.37 0.80 -17.32
CA ALA A 23 -8.95 1.90 -16.55
C ALA A 23 -9.83 2.82 -17.42
N ARG A 24 -9.51 2.97 -18.71
CA ARG A 24 -10.30 3.74 -19.68
C ARG A 24 -11.54 3.00 -20.22
N ARG A 25 -11.67 1.69 -19.99
CA ARG A 25 -12.78 0.85 -20.48
C ARG A 25 -13.88 0.59 -19.44
N GLN A 26 -13.85 1.27 -18.29
CA GLN A 26 -14.99 1.21 -17.39
C GLN A 26 -16.10 2.11 -17.96
N ASP A 27 -16.95 1.52 -18.81
CA ASP A 27 -18.18 2.17 -19.22
C ASP A 27 -19.01 2.50 -17.97
N PRO A 28 -19.53 3.73 -17.82
CA PRO A 28 -20.20 4.20 -16.60
C PRO A 28 -21.57 3.54 -16.32
N GLY A 29 -21.84 2.33 -16.83
CA GLY A 29 -23.14 1.66 -16.73
C GLY A 29 -23.16 0.13 -16.74
N SER A 30 -22.02 -0.57 -16.73
CA SER A 30 -22.02 -2.05 -16.88
C SER A 30 -22.24 -2.84 -15.57
N GLY A 31 -22.43 -2.19 -14.43
CA GLY A 31 -22.68 -2.86 -13.15
C GLY A 31 -24.16 -2.91 -12.80
N SER A 32 -24.91 -3.92 -13.26
CA SER A 32 -26.24 -4.20 -12.72
C SER A 32 -26.11 -4.84 -11.34
N SER A 33 -25.92 -4.02 -10.30
CA SER A 33 -26.06 -4.42 -8.90
C SER A 33 -27.41 -3.90 -8.39
N ALA A 34 -28.40 -4.79 -8.37
CA ALA A 34 -29.82 -4.48 -8.19
C ALA A 34 -30.23 -4.09 -6.74
N ASN A 35 -29.35 -3.56 -5.89
CA ASN A 35 -29.71 -3.19 -4.51
C ASN A 35 -29.08 -1.90 -3.98
N LEU A 36 -28.64 -1.00 -4.85
CA LEU A 36 -28.26 0.36 -4.44
C LEU A 36 -29.38 1.32 -4.82
N ARG A 37 -29.98 1.98 -3.82
CA ARG A 37 -30.93 3.08 -4.04
C ARG A 37 -30.31 4.07 -5.04
N PRO A 38 -31.03 4.52 -6.08
CA PRO A 38 -30.47 5.47 -7.03
C PRO A 38 -30.28 6.82 -6.33
N LEU A 39 -29.06 7.09 -5.86
CA LEU A 39 -28.65 8.43 -5.41
C LEU A 39 -28.42 9.41 -6.58
N ARG A 40 -28.78 9.00 -7.80
CA ARG A 40 -28.80 9.86 -8.98
C ARG A 40 -30.22 10.34 -9.24
N THR A 41 -30.65 11.34 -8.49
CA THR A 41 -31.68 12.26 -8.99
C THR A 41 -31.15 12.85 -10.30
N ARG A 42 -31.77 12.48 -11.42
CA ARG A 42 -31.43 13.03 -12.74
C ARG A 42 -31.57 14.55 -12.66
N ARG A 43 -30.47 15.27 -12.86
CA ARG A 43 -30.48 16.73 -12.92
C ARG A 43 -31.53 17.18 -13.93
N THR A 44 -32.34 18.16 -13.55
CA THR A 44 -33.22 18.82 -14.51
C THR A 44 -32.38 19.54 -15.57
N PRO A 45 -32.89 19.78 -16.79
CA PRO A 45 -32.12 20.46 -17.84
C PRO A 45 -31.52 21.80 -17.39
N ALA A 46 -32.20 22.51 -16.48
CA ALA A 46 -31.72 23.75 -15.88
C ALA A 46 -30.50 23.57 -14.93
N GLN A 47 -30.36 22.41 -14.29
CA GLN A 47 -29.24 22.06 -13.41
C GLN A 47 -28.04 21.46 -14.17
N ALA A 48 -28.18 21.16 -15.46
CA ALA A 48 -27.09 20.63 -16.28
C ALA A 48 -26.00 21.67 -16.55
N HIS A 49 -26.34 22.96 -16.54
CA HIS A 49 -25.43 24.07 -16.83
C HIS A 49 -24.65 24.59 -15.60
N GLN A 50 -24.94 24.06 -14.41
CA GLN A 50 -24.20 24.39 -13.20
C GLN A 50 -23.05 23.38 -13.03
N PRO A 51 -21.78 23.81 -12.99
CA PRO A 51 -20.67 22.90 -12.69
C PRO A 51 -20.98 22.22 -11.36
N SER A 52 -21.01 20.88 -11.35
CA SER A 52 -21.20 20.15 -10.11
C SER A 52 -20.01 20.47 -9.21
N PRO A 53 -20.22 20.93 -7.96
CA PRO A 53 -19.11 21.16 -7.04
C PRO A 53 -18.37 19.85 -6.67
N LEU A 54 -18.91 18.69 -7.06
CA LEU A 54 -18.34 17.36 -6.85
C LEU A 54 -17.74 16.73 -8.12
N LEU A 55 -17.83 17.39 -9.28
CA LEU A 55 -17.16 16.90 -10.49
C LEU A 55 -15.86 17.67 -10.65
N ILE A 56 -14.77 16.97 -10.40
CA ILE A 56 -13.43 17.41 -10.81
C ILE A 56 -13.50 17.58 -12.33
N SER A 57 -13.13 18.77 -12.83
CA SER A 57 -13.08 19.03 -14.27
C SER A 57 -12.12 18.05 -14.94
N ASP A 58 -12.51 17.50 -16.10
CA ASP A 58 -11.69 16.53 -16.86
C ASP A 58 -10.30 17.11 -17.26
N ASP A 59 -10.16 18.44 -17.23
CA ASP A 59 -8.93 19.17 -17.52
C ASP A 59 -7.94 19.24 -16.35
N VAL A 60 -8.35 18.86 -15.13
CA VAL A 60 -7.47 18.83 -13.94
C VAL A 60 -6.93 17.41 -13.77
N PRO A 61 -5.60 17.19 -13.87
CA PRO A 61 -5.04 15.89 -13.57
C PRO A 61 -5.45 15.46 -12.16
N CYS A 62 -6.02 14.27 -12.03
CA CYS A 62 -6.33 13.72 -10.71
C CYS A 62 -5.05 13.68 -9.87
N PRO A 63 -5.10 14.08 -8.58
CA PRO A 63 -4.00 13.84 -7.66
C PRO A 63 -3.59 12.36 -7.68
N PRO A 64 -2.31 12.03 -7.45
CA PRO A 64 -1.87 10.65 -7.41
C PRO A 64 -2.65 9.87 -6.34
N ASN A 65 -3.14 8.69 -6.72
CA ASN A 65 -3.85 7.80 -5.80
C ASN A 65 -2.88 7.25 -4.75
N GLU A 66 -3.31 7.24 -3.49
CA GLU A 66 -2.61 6.51 -2.45
C GLU A 66 -2.96 5.01 -2.52
N THR A 67 -1.95 4.16 -2.37
CA THR A 67 -2.12 2.70 -2.40
C THR A 67 -1.48 2.09 -1.16
N LEU A 68 -2.29 1.44 -0.31
CA LEU A 68 -1.86 0.69 0.85
C LEU A 68 -1.62 -0.79 0.49
N LEU A 69 -0.50 -1.35 0.92
CA LEU A 69 -0.17 -2.76 0.79
C LEU A 69 -0.01 -3.43 2.17
N GLN A 70 -0.59 -4.61 2.36
CA GLN A 70 -0.27 -5.48 3.49
C GLN A 70 1.04 -6.24 3.19
N GLY A 71 2.07 -6.01 4.00
CA GLY A 71 3.44 -6.49 3.74
C GLY A 71 3.74 -7.92 4.21
N PHE A 72 2.77 -8.64 4.77
CA PHE A 72 2.99 -9.94 5.42
C PHE A 72 1.84 -10.92 5.16
N GLU A 73 2.11 -12.19 5.42
CA GLU A 73 1.18 -13.31 5.26
C GLU A 73 1.34 -14.29 6.44
N TRP A 74 0.30 -15.07 6.74
CA TRP A 74 0.20 -15.91 7.93
C TRP A 74 1.23 -17.05 7.99
N TYR A 75 1.48 -17.72 6.86
CA TYR A 75 2.34 -18.89 6.75
C TYR A 75 3.78 -18.58 6.35
N LEU A 76 4.20 -17.31 6.45
CA LEU A 76 5.61 -16.96 6.31
C LEU A 76 6.47 -17.73 7.32
N PRO A 77 7.66 -18.21 6.91
CA PRO A 77 8.57 -18.92 7.80
C PRO A 77 9.01 -18.00 8.94
N ALA A 78 9.12 -18.56 10.14
CA ALA A 78 9.65 -17.86 11.32
C ALA A 78 11.18 -17.89 11.36
N ASP A 79 11.80 -17.31 10.31
CA ASP A 79 13.26 -17.28 10.14
C ASP A 79 13.88 -15.91 10.46
N GLY A 80 13.09 -14.96 10.96
CA GLY A 80 13.56 -13.63 11.34
C GLY A 80 14.14 -12.83 10.17
N ALA A 81 13.81 -13.18 8.92
CA ALA A 81 14.34 -12.51 7.73
C ALA A 81 13.31 -11.63 7.01
N HIS A 82 12.12 -11.44 7.59
CA HIS A 82 11.02 -10.73 6.95
C HIS A 82 11.34 -9.25 6.73
N TRP A 83 11.96 -8.56 7.70
CA TRP A 83 12.33 -7.16 7.55
C TRP A 83 13.33 -6.93 6.43
N ARG A 84 14.33 -7.82 6.29
CA ARG A 84 15.28 -7.79 5.17
C ARG A 84 14.59 -7.98 3.82
N ARG A 85 13.71 -8.98 3.69
CA ARG A 85 12.92 -9.20 2.47
C ARG A 85 12.07 -7.98 2.10
N LEU A 86 11.44 -7.35 3.09
CA LEU A 86 10.63 -6.17 2.87
C LEU A 86 11.50 -5.01 2.39
N ALA A 87 12.64 -4.76 3.03
CA ALA A 87 13.59 -3.72 2.65
C ALA A 87 14.07 -3.87 1.19
N ASP A 88 14.37 -5.11 0.77
CA ASP A 88 14.79 -5.40 -0.61
C ASP A 88 13.67 -5.16 -1.64
N LEU A 89 12.41 -5.38 -1.26
CA LEU A 89 11.25 -5.22 -2.14
C LEU A 89 10.72 -3.79 -2.23
N LEU A 90 10.96 -2.95 -1.22
CA LEU A 90 10.44 -1.58 -1.14
C LEU A 90 10.67 -0.72 -2.41
N PRO A 91 11.87 -0.70 -3.04
CA PRO A 91 12.09 0.08 -4.25
C PRO A 91 11.19 -0.36 -5.41
N SER A 92 11.00 -1.68 -5.57
CA SER A 92 10.16 -2.24 -6.62
C SER A 92 8.68 -1.93 -6.38
N LEU A 93 8.22 -2.00 -5.14
CA LEU A 93 6.85 -1.67 -4.76
C LEU A 93 6.53 -0.18 -4.93
N SER A 94 7.50 0.69 -4.65
CA SER A 94 7.37 2.13 -4.89
C SER A 94 7.20 2.44 -6.38
N LEU A 95 7.97 1.78 -7.25
CA LEU A 95 7.82 1.91 -8.72
C LEU A 95 6.45 1.43 -9.23
N LEU A 96 5.83 0.47 -8.54
CA LEU A 96 4.47 0.00 -8.83
C LEU A 96 3.37 0.93 -8.33
N GLY A 97 3.71 1.98 -7.57
CA GLY A 97 2.75 2.95 -7.03
C GLY A 97 2.22 2.63 -5.63
N VAL A 98 2.86 1.73 -4.89
CA VAL A 98 2.57 1.54 -3.46
C VAL A 98 3.09 2.75 -2.68
N THR A 99 2.20 3.41 -1.93
CA THR A 99 2.54 4.62 -1.17
C THR A 99 2.57 4.38 0.34
N LYS A 100 1.87 3.35 0.83
CA LYS A 100 1.78 3.01 2.25
C LYS A 100 1.91 1.50 2.44
N MET A 101 2.51 1.09 3.56
CA MET A 101 2.67 -0.31 3.93
C MET A 101 2.07 -0.56 5.31
N TRP A 102 1.25 -1.59 5.43
CA TRP A 102 0.85 -2.17 6.70
C TRP A 102 1.79 -3.32 7.05
N ILE A 103 2.58 -3.12 8.10
CA ILE A 103 3.55 -4.09 8.62
C ILE A 103 2.91 -5.04 9.65
N PRO A 104 3.45 -6.26 9.84
CA PRO A 104 2.97 -7.13 10.90
C PRO A 104 3.28 -6.57 12.30
N PRO A 105 2.62 -7.07 13.36
CA PRO A 105 2.96 -6.72 14.73
C PRO A 105 4.44 -7.05 15.01
N ALA A 106 5.23 -6.00 15.29
CA ALA A 106 6.68 -6.11 15.46
C ALA A 106 7.10 -6.45 16.90
N CYS A 107 6.16 -6.48 17.83
CA CYS A 107 6.39 -6.76 19.23
C CYS A 107 6.54 -8.28 19.47
N LYS A 108 7.22 -8.64 20.56
CA LYS A 108 7.43 -10.03 20.95
C LYS A 108 6.10 -10.71 21.27
N ALA A 109 5.90 -11.87 20.66
CA ALA A 109 4.73 -12.73 20.83
C ALA A 109 4.90 -13.67 22.04
N ALA A 110 3.80 -14.33 22.44
CA ALA A 110 3.83 -15.33 23.51
C ALA A 110 4.68 -16.53 23.08
N GLU A 111 4.56 -16.95 21.81
CA GLU A 111 5.37 -17.98 21.18
C GLU A 111 6.42 -17.38 20.22
N PRO A 112 7.66 -17.92 20.14
CA PRO A 112 8.71 -17.38 19.26
C PRO A 112 8.32 -17.32 17.77
N GLY A 113 7.48 -18.26 17.31
CA GLY A 113 6.95 -18.32 15.95
C GLY A 113 5.57 -17.65 15.76
N GLY A 114 5.08 -16.95 16.78
CA GLY A 114 3.78 -16.29 16.76
C GLY A 114 3.70 -15.20 15.68
N ASN A 115 2.49 -14.99 15.15
CA ASN A 115 2.24 -13.90 14.19
C ASN A 115 2.21 -12.51 14.86
N GLY A 116 2.26 -12.45 16.20
CA GLY A 116 2.31 -11.21 16.96
C GLY A 116 0.93 -10.66 17.38
N TYR A 117 -0.15 -11.40 17.13
CA TYR A 117 -1.47 -11.08 17.70
C TYR A 117 -1.63 -11.56 19.14
N ASP A 118 -0.76 -12.47 19.55
CA ASP A 118 -0.56 -12.99 20.90
C ASP A 118 0.54 -12.19 21.62
N VAL A 119 0.38 -10.87 21.71
CA VAL A 119 1.42 -9.97 22.23
C VAL A 119 1.81 -10.34 23.67
N TYR A 120 3.11 -10.49 23.91
CA TYR A 120 3.67 -10.71 25.24
C TYR A 120 4.20 -9.41 25.84
N ASP A 121 5.09 -8.72 25.11
CA ASP A 121 5.70 -7.46 25.54
C ASP A 121 5.65 -6.44 24.40
N LEU A 122 4.90 -5.35 24.60
CA LEU A 122 4.74 -4.27 23.63
C LEU A 122 6.03 -3.48 23.39
N TRP A 123 6.97 -3.52 24.33
CA TRP A 123 8.21 -2.75 24.27
C TRP A 123 9.38 -3.56 23.69
N ASP A 124 9.28 -4.89 23.66
CA ASP A 124 10.28 -5.76 23.05
C ASP A 124 9.99 -5.92 21.55
N LEU A 125 10.76 -5.20 20.72
CA LEU A 125 10.71 -5.30 19.26
C LEU A 125 11.65 -6.39 18.71
N GLY A 126 11.94 -7.43 19.51
CA GLY A 126 12.93 -8.45 19.21
C GLY A 126 14.34 -8.01 19.59
N GLU A 127 14.48 -7.31 20.72
CA GLU A 127 15.76 -6.84 21.28
C GLU A 127 16.29 -7.74 22.40
N PHE A 128 15.40 -8.39 23.15
CA PHE A 128 15.75 -9.13 24.35
C PHE A 128 15.62 -10.64 24.17
N GLU A 129 16.58 -11.40 24.70
CA GLU A 129 16.51 -12.86 24.74
C GLU A 129 15.57 -13.34 25.86
N ARG A 130 14.69 -14.30 25.57
CA ARG A 130 13.87 -14.96 26.59
C ARG A 130 14.46 -16.32 26.92
N GLY A 131 14.52 -16.65 28.21
CA GLY A 131 14.97 -17.96 28.67
C GLY A 131 14.09 -19.07 28.10
N GLY A 132 14.61 -19.82 27.12
CA GLY A 132 13.89 -20.89 26.42
C GLY A 132 13.75 -20.69 24.90
N GLU A 133 14.07 -19.51 24.36
CA GLU A 133 14.14 -19.29 22.91
C GLU A 133 15.38 -20.01 22.35
N GLN A 134 15.14 -21.07 21.57
CA GLN A 134 16.18 -21.77 20.84
C GLN A 134 16.48 -20.96 19.57
N GLU A 135 17.54 -20.16 19.63
CA GLU A 135 18.09 -19.30 18.57
C GLU A 135 17.47 -17.89 18.41
N GLY A 136 18.20 -16.90 18.95
CA GLY A 136 18.12 -15.48 18.60
C GLY A 136 16.88 -14.75 19.13
N GLY A 137 17.05 -13.80 20.07
CA GLY A 137 15.97 -13.03 20.72
C GLY A 137 15.11 -12.13 19.83
N GLY A 138 15.09 -12.35 18.51
CA GLY A 138 14.24 -11.67 17.54
C GLY A 138 12.79 -12.15 17.55
N THR A 139 11.94 -11.44 16.81
CA THR A 139 10.57 -11.90 16.53
C THR A 139 10.54 -12.83 15.32
N LYS A 140 9.39 -13.46 15.03
CA LYS A 140 9.12 -14.14 13.75
C LYS A 140 9.62 -13.35 12.53
N TRP A 141 9.55 -12.02 12.61
CA TRP A 141 9.83 -11.10 11.51
C TRP A 141 11.29 -10.63 11.44
N GLY A 142 12.01 -10.64 12.56
CA GLY A 142 13.40 -10.19 12.70
C GLY A 142 13.62 -9.34 13.97
N CYS A 143 14.75 -8.62 14.03
CA CYS A 143 15.10 -7.75 15.15
C CYS A 143 14.76 -6.28 14.90
N ARG A 144 14.83 -5.47 15.96
CA ARG A 144 14.53 -4.02 15.91
C ARG A 144 15.45 -3.27 14.93
N GLU A 145 16.72 -3.65 14.86
CA GLU A 145 17.70 -3.01 13.99
C GLU A 145 17.33 -3.16 12.52
N GLU A 146 16.78 -4.31 12.13
CA GLU A 146 16.33 -4.56 10.75
C GLU A 146 15.02 -3.83 10.44
N LEU A 147 14.10 -3.77 11.41
CA LEU A 147 12.84 -3.00 11.30
C LEU A 147 13.10 -1.51 11.04
N GLY A 148 14.23 -0.97 11.53
CA GLY A 148 14.57 0.44 11.37
C GLY A 148 13.73 1.39 12.23
N TRP A 149 13.13 0.86 13.29
CA TRP A 149 12.37 1.65 14.25
C TRP A 149 13.22 2.79 14.84
N GLY A 150 12.71 4.02 14.77
CA GLY A 150 13.39 5.22 15.26
C GLY A 150 14.39 5.86 14.29
N ARG A 151 14.63 5.26 13.11
CA ARG A 151 15.39 5.93 12.04
C ARG A 151 14.47 6.92 11.33
N ARG A 152 14.80 8.22 11.40
CA ARG A 152 14.20 9.23 10.54
C ARG A 152 14.78 9.05 9.13
N VAL A 153 13.91 8.68 8.19
CA VAL A 153 14.14 8.82 6.74
C VAL A 153 13.93 10.26 6.31
#